data_AF-A0A5T0Q173-F1
#
_entry.id   AF-A0A5T0Q173-F1
#
_cell.length_a   1.000
_cell.length_b   1.000
_cell.length_c   1.000
_cell.angle_alpha   90.00
_cell.angle_beta   90.00
_cell.angle_gamma   90.00
#
_symmetry.space_group_name_H-M   'P 1'
#
loop_
_entity.id
_entity.type
_entity.pdbx_description
1 polymer ?
#
loop_
_entity_poly.entity_id
_entity_poly.type
_entity_poly.pdbx_seq_one_letter_code
_entity_poly.pdbx_strand_id
1 'polypeptide(L)'
;LGKSQLNLQTLIKIKQNLLIFFKDFKRLKLFNELTQAIYYHNECEIVHYEVLNDLEQNEKIKDFLTSQEKWWLQSFEYLNTQNQIIKETLKKYKNDDFLVK
;
A
#
# COMPACT_ATOMS: atom_id res chain seq x y z
N LEU A 1 8.43 31.53 -8.50
CA LEU A 1 8.74 30.09 -8.56
C LEU A 1 8.39 29.59 -9.95
N GLY A 2 9.33 28.94 -10.65
CA GLY A 2 9.07 28.37 -11.97
C GLY A 2 8.15 27.14 -11.88
N LYS A 3 7.41 26.84 -12.96
CA LYS A 3 6.44 25.72 -13.04
C LYS A 3 7.04 24.36 -12.62
N SER A 4 8.31 24.11 -12.93
CA SER A 4 9.05 22.90 -12.54
C SER A 4 9.25 22.77 -11.03
N GLN A 5 9.57 23.87 -10.36
CA GLN A 5 9.80 23.93 -8.92
C GLN A 5 8.50 23.73 -8.13
N LEU A 6 7.39 24.28 -8.64
CA LEU A 6 6.05 24.12 -8.09
C LEU A 6 5.56 22.67 -8.21
N ASN A 7 5.92 22.00 -9.30
CA ASN A 7 5.65 20.58 -9.50
C ASN A 7 6.44 19.71 -8.52
N LEU A 8 7.73 19.98 -8.29
CA LEU A 8 8.55 19.18 -7.36
C LEU A 8 8.06 19.29 -5.91
N GLN A 9 7.76 20.50 -5.42
CA GLN A 9 7.20 20.67 -4.07
C GLN A 9 5.90 19.90 -3.87
N THR A 10 5.05 19.86 -4.90
CA THR A 10 3.79 19.10 -4.85
C THR A 10 4.06 17.60 -4.70
N LEU A 11 5.02 17.06 -5.46
CA LEU A 11 5.41 15.64 -5.37
C LEU A 11 6.01 15.31 -3.99
N ILE A 12 6.83 16.19 -3.42
CA ILE A 12 7.39 16.03 -2.06
C ILE A 12 6.26 15.99 -1.03
N LYS A 13 5.26 16.86 -1.14
CA LYS A 13 4.11 16.87 -0.23
C LYS A 13 3.30 15.57 -0.33
N ILE A 14 3.07 15.07 -1.54
CA ILE A 14 2.39 13.78 -1.76
C ILE A 14 3.19 12.64 -1.13
N LYS A 15 4.51 12.59 -1.33
CA LYS A 15 5.41 11.61 -0.70
C LYS A 15 5.22 11.60 0.82
N GLN A 16 5.28 12.77 1.46
CA GLN A 16 5.14 12.89 2.91
C GLN A 16 3.80 12.33 3.40
N ASN A 17 2.70 12.66 2.71
CA ASN A 17 1.38 12.13 3.05
C ASN A 17 1.32 10.59 2.89
N LEU A 18 1.89 10.05 1.82
CA LEU A 18 1.93 8.60 1.58
C LEU A 18 2.72 7.87 2.67
N LEU A 19 3.85 8.42 3.11
CA LEU A 19 4.65 7.83 4.19
C LEU A 19 3.91 7.84 5.52
N ILE A 20 3.07 8.86 5.77
CA ILE A 20 2.18 8.89 6.94
C ILE A 20 1.16 7.75 6.84
N PHE A 21 0.45 7.63 5.71
CA PHE A 21 -0.53 6.56 5.51
C PHE A 21 0.09 5.17 5.58
N PHE A 22 1.30 4.98 5.06
CA PHE A 22 2.04 3.72 5.15
C PHE A 22 2.35 3.35 6.61
N LYS A 23 2.78 4.32 7.43
CA LYS A 23 3.00 4.10 8.87
C LYS A 23 1.71 3.75 9.60
N ASP A 24 0.60 4.38 9.23
CA ASP A 24 -0.71 4.10 9.83
C ASP A 24 -1.28 2.74 9.39
N PHE A 25 -0.94 2.24 8.20
CA PHE A 25 -1.31 0.91 7.74
C PHE A 25 -0.88 -0.18 8.74
N LYS A 26 0.34 -0.07 9.28
CA LYS A 26 0.87 -0.98 10.32
C LYS A 26 0.04 -0.99 11.61
N ARG A 27 -0.70 0.08 11.88
CA ARG A 27 -1.54 0.25 13.09
C ARG A 27 -2.95 -0.30 12.90
N LEU A 28 -3.34 -0.70 11.69
CA LEU A 28 -4.66 -1.24 11.43
C LEU A 28 -4.83 -2.60 12.11
N LYS A 29 -6.03 -2.87 12.64
CA LYS A 29 -6.37 -4.18 13.22
C LYS A 29 -6.24 -5.35 12.23
N LEU A 30 -6.23 -5.06 10.94
CA LEU A 30 -6.03 -6.01 9.84
C LEU A 30 -4.55 -6.34 9.60
N PHE A 31 -3.62 -5.78 10.38
CA PHE A 31 -2.19 -6.05 10.30
C PHE A 31 -1.83 -7.46 10.83
N ASN A 32 -2.22 -8.48 10.06
CA ASN A 32 -1.94 -9.90 10.28
C ASN A 32 -0.71 -10.37 9.48
N GLU A 33 -0.32 -11.64 9.62
CA GLU A 33 0.83 -12.26 8.92
C GLU A 33 0.84 -11.99 7.41
N LEU A 34 -0.34 -11.96 6.76
CA LEU A 34 -0.46 -11.77 5.32
C LEU A 34 -0.18 -10.31 4.93
N THR A 35 -0.73 -9.36 5.67
CA THR A 35 -0.46 -7.93 5.44
C THR A 35 0.93 -7.48 5.91
N GLN A 36 1.53 -8.21 6.85
CA GLN A 36 2.91 -7.99 7.30
C GLN A 36 3.89 -8.22 6.15
N ALA A 37 3.75 -9.32 5.41
CA ALA A 37 4.62 -9.61 4.26
C ALA A 37 4.55 -8.50 3.20
N ILE A 38 3.35 -8.02 2.89
CA ILE A 38 3.11 -6.95 1.92
C ILE A 38 3.69 -5.62 2.40
N TYR A 39 3.54 -5.32 3.69
CA TYR A 39 4.10 -4.12 4.32
C TYR A 39 5.64 -4.13 4.27
N TYR A 40 6.28 -5.20 4.74
CA TYR A 40 7.74 -5.24 4.84
C TYR A 40 8.42 -5.20 3.47
N HIS A 41 7.78 -5.75 2.43
CA HIS A 41 8.28 -5.60 1.06
C HIS A 41 8.38 -4.12 0.64
N ASN A 42 7.34 -3.33 0.89
CA ASN A 42 7.36 -1.90 0.54
C ASN A 42 8.19 -1.05 1.51
N GLU A 43 8.34 -1.47 2.76
CA GLU A 43 9.27 -0.82 3.70
C GLU A 43 10.70 -0.85 3.15
N CYS A 44 11.13 -1.95 2.52
CA CYS A 44 12.44 -2.03 1.85
C CYS A 44 12.56 -1.03 0.69
N GLU A 45 11.54 -0.89 -0.15
CA GLU A 45 11.51 0.07 -1.26
C GLU A 45 11.56 1.52 -0.76
N ILE A 46 10.83 1.83 0.32
CA ILE A 46 10.86 3.15 0.97
C ILE A 46 12.26 3.44 1.50
N VAL A 47 12.85 2.51 2.26
CA VAL A 47 14.20 2.68 2.81
C VAL A 47 15.22 2.86 1.69
N HIS A 48 15.12 2.09 0.61
CA HIS A 48 16.01 2.22 -0.54
C HIS A 48 15.95 3.62 -1.17
N TYR A 49 14.77 4.23 -1.25
CA TYR A 49 14.62 5.60 -1.73
C TYR A 49 15.13 6.63 -0.71
N GLU A 50 14.85 6.45 0.58
CA GLU A 50 15.21 7.41 1.64
C GLU A 50 16.72 7.51 1.91
N VAL A 51 17.50 6.47 1.60
CA VAL A 51 18.97 6.49 1.74
C VAL A 51 19.69 7.22 0.60
N LEU A 52 18.98 7.57 -0.48
CA LEU A 52 19.54 8.36 -1.59
C LEU A 52 19.80 9.80 -1.15
N ASN A 53 20.73 10.48 -1.82
CA ASN A 53 20.95 11.90 -1.56
C ASN A 53 19.82 12.78 -2.14
N ASP A 54 19.75 14.05 -1.72
CA ASP A 54 18.65 14.95 -2.10
C ASP A 54 18.49 15.13 -3.62
N LEU A 55 19.60 15.15 -4.38
CA LEU A 55 19.56 15.29 -5.83
C LEU A 55 18.91 14.05 -6.47
N GLU A 56 19.38 12.87 -6.09
CA GLU A 56 18.86 11.59 -6.58
C GLU A 56 17.41 11.38 -6.17
N GLN A 57 17.03 11.76 -4.95
CA GLN A 57 15.64 11.71 -4.50
C GLN A 57 14.75 12.57 -5.37
N ASN A 58 15.18 13.80 -5.70
CA ASN A 58 14.40 14.71 -6.54
C ASN A 58 14.23 14.18 -7.97
N GLU A 59 15.25 13.54 -8.53
CA GLU A 59 15.18 12.93 -9.86
C GLU A 59 14.24 11.71 -9.88
N LYS A 60 14.30 10.87 -8.84
CA LYS A 60 13.53 9.62 -8.76
C LYS A 60 12.14 9.76 -8.13
N ILE A 61 11.75 10.95 -7.65
CA ILE A 61 10.51 11.12 -6.89
C ILE A 61 9.26 10.67 -7.66
N LYS A 62 9.22 10.86 -8.99
CA LYS A 62 8.11 10.39 -9.82
C LYS A 62 8.03 8.88 -9.87
N ASP A 63 9.17 8.21 -10.05
CA ASP A 63 9.25 6.75 -10.11
C ASP A 63 8.88 6.15 -8.76
N PHE A 64 9.37 6.75 -7.67
CA PHE A 64 8.98 6.40 -6.31
C PHE A 64 7.47 6.52 -6.11
N LEU A 65 6.86 7.66 -6.45
CA LEU A 65 5.42 7.84 -6.29
C LEU A 65 4.61 6.85 -7.14
N THR A 66 5.09 6.52 -8.34
CA THR A 66 4.49 5.52 -9.22
C THR A 66 4.60 4.10 -8.63
N SER A 67 5.72 3.75 -7.98
CA SER A 67 5.86 2.46 -7.31
C SER A 67 4.93 2.37 -6.10
N GLN A 68 4.81 3.45 -5.32
CA GLN A 68 3.89 3.51 -4.18
C GLN A 68 2.42 3.38 -4.61
N GLU A 69 2.01 4.04 -5.70
CA GLU A 69 0.66 3.88 -6.25
C GLU A 69 0.36 2.41 -6.60
N LYS A 70 1.27 1.76 -7.32
CA LYS A 70 1.13 0.34 -7.69
C LYS A 70 1.02 -0.56 -6.46
N TRP A 71 1.87 -0.32 -5.45
CA TRP A 71 1.83 -1.11 -4.22
C TRP A 71 0.48 -0.95 -3.50
N TRP A 72 -0.07 0.26 -3.42
CA TRP A 72 -1.39 0.49 -2.82
C TRP A 72 -2.50 -0.24 -3.57
N LEU A 73 -2.49 -0.20 -4.91
CA LEU A 73 -3.47 -0.91 -5.74
C LEU A 73 -3.39 -2.43 -5.53
N GLN A 74 -2.19 -3.00 -5.61
CA GLN A 74 -1.97 -4.44 -5.40
C GLN A 74 -2.36 -4.89 -3.99
N SER A 75 -2.00 -4.10 -2.97
CA SER A 75 -2.38 -4.37 -1.58
C SER A 75 -3.90 -4.37 -1.41
N PHE A 76 -4.58 -3.41 -2.04
CA PHE A 76 -6.04 -3.32 -2.00
C PHE A 76 -6.72 -4.51 -2.70
N GLU A 77 -6.26 -4.87 -3.90
CA GLU A 77 -6.78 -6.02 -4.65
C GLU A 77 -6.60 -7.34 -3.89
N TYR A 78 -5.44 -7.51 -3.26
CA TYR A 78 -5.14 -8.67 -2.44
C TYR A 78 -6.09 -8.77 -1.24
N LEU A 79 -6.26 -7.68 -0.49
CA LEU A 79 -7.19 -7.61 0.64
C LEU A 79 -8.64 -7.86 0.21
N ASN A 80 -9.05 -7.30 -0.94
CA ASN A 80 -10.38 -7.52 -1.49
C ASN A 80 -10.61 -8.99 -1.85
N THR A 81 -9.62 -9.64 -2.50
CA THR A 81 -9.69 -11.07 -2.84
C THR A 81 -9.86 -11.94 -1.59
N GLN A 82 -9.11 -11.67 -0.52
CA GLN A 82 -9.29 -12.37 0.75
C GLN A 82 -10.70 -12.20 1.31
N ASN A 83 -11.22 -10.97 1.30
CA ASN A 83 -12.57 -10.67 1.76
C ASN A 83 -13.64 -11.43 0.94
N GLN A 84 -13.45 -11.58 -0.37
CA GLN A 84 -14.38 -12.35 -1.20
C GLN A 84 -14.33 -13.84 -0.85
N ILE A 85 -13.14 -14.43 -0.68
CA ILE A 85 -12.99 -15.83 -0.28
C ILE A 85 -13.68 -16.09 1.06
N ILE A 86 -13.50 -15.21 2.05
CA ILE A 86 -14.17 -15.34 3.35
C ILE A 86 -15.69 -15.31 3.17
N LYS A 87 -16.23 -14.37 2.39
CA LYS A 87 -17.67 -14.26 2.12
C LYS A 87 -18.22 -15.50 1.43
N GLU A 88 -17.52 -16.01 0.42
CA GLU A 88 -17.91 -17.21 -0.31
C GLU A 88 -17.90 -18.45 0.58
N THR A 89 -16.85 -18.64 1.39
CA THR A 89 -16.76 -19.74 2.34
C THR A 89 -17.88 -19.68 3.38
N LEU A 90 -18.16 -18.50 3.94
CA LEU A 90 -19.27 -18.32 4.89
C LEU A 90 -20.64 -18.57 4.25
N LYS A 91 -20.82 -18.21 2.98
CA LYS A 91 -22.05 -18.49 2.22
C LYS A 91 -22.24 -19.99 1.99
N LYS A 92 -21.16 -20.70 1.62
CA LYS A 92 -21.16 -22.16 1.46
C LYS A 92 -21.50 -22.86 2.78
N TYR A 93 -20.79 -22.50 3.85
CA TYR A 93 -21.04 -23.06 5.19
C TYR A 93 -22.50 -22.93 5.63
N LYS A 94 -23.10 -21.74 5.47
CA LYS A 94 -24.53 -21.54 5.77
C LYS A 94 -25.44 -22.42 4.93
N ASN A 95 -25.12 -22.62 3.65
CA ASN A 95 -25.94 -23.45 2.76
C ASN A 95 -25.80 -24.94 3.04
N ASP A 96 -24.61 -25.40 3.44
CA ASP A 96 -24.37 -26.79 3.84
C ASP A 96 -25.14 -27.13 5.13
N ASP A 97 -25.21 -26.20 6.09
CA ASP A 97 -26.05 -26.34 7.30
C ASP A 97 -27.56 -26.49 7.00
N PHE A 98 -28.04 -25.95 5.87
CA PHE A 98 -29.44 -26.12 5.43
C PHE A 98 -29.72 -27.47 4.74
N LEU A 99 -28.68 -28.14 4.21
CA LEU A 99 -28.80 -29.42 3.50
C LEU A 99 -28.64 -30.64 4.42
N VAL A 100 -28.21 -30.45 5.67
CA VAL A 100 -28.01 -31.51 6.68
C VAL A 100 -29.19 -31.62 7.67
N LYS A 101 -30.38 -31.08 7.32
CA LYS A 101 -31.64 -31.32 8.04
C LYS A 101 -32.55 -32.27 7.28
#